data_AF-A0AA97AUB5-F1
#
_entry.id   AF-A0AA97AUB5-F1
#
_cell.length_a   1.000
_cell.length_b   1.000
_cell.length_c   1.000
_cell.angle_alpha   90.00
_cell.angle_beta   90.00
_cell.angle_gamma   90.00
#
_symmetry.space_group_name_H-M   'P 1'
#
loop_
_entity.id
_entity.type
_entity.pdbx_description
1 polymer ?
#
loop_
_entity_poly.entity_id
_entity_poly.type
_entity_poly.pdbx_seq_one_letter_code
_entity_poly.pdbx_strand_id
1 'polypeptide(L)' 'MNSPIITKVIEEMHNLPDDLQQQVLQFVTTLRQQHLQTSCNAWDVLESLTGTVEAPADWSSEHDHYLYGTPKHQETDS' A
#
# COMPACT_ATOMS: atom_id res chain seq x y z
N MET A 1 -20.69 -11.76 -13.26
CA MET A 1 -21.99 -11.21 -12.85
C MET A 1 -21.84 -9.70 -12.85
N ASN A 2 -22.49 -8.97 -13.77
CA ASN A 2 -22.42 -7.51 -13.74
C ASN A 2 -23.17 -7.01 -12.50
N SER A 3 -22.54 -6.12 -11.74
CA SER A 3 -23.18 -5.51 -10.58
C SER A 3 -24.43 -4.73 -11.03
N PRO A 4 -25.57 -4.82 -10.31
CA PRO A 4 -26.80 -4.11 -10.66
C PRO A 4 -26.59 -2.58 -10.77
N ILE A 5 -25.58 -2.07 -10.06
CA ILE A 5 -25.18 -0.65 -10.10
C ILE A 5 -24.58 -0.30 -11.47
N ILE A 6 -23.73 -1.16 -12.02
CA ILE A 6 -23.06 -0.92 -13.32
C ILE A 6 -24.11 -0.91 -14.43
N THR A 7 -25.05 -1.85 -14.42
CA THR A 7 -26.13 -1.92 -15.41
C THR A 7 -26.99 -0.66 -15.38
N LYS A 8 -27.39 -0.20 -14.19
CA LYS A 8 -28.20 1.02 -14.04
C LYS A 8 -27.47 2.27 -14.54
N VAL A 9 -26.17 2.39 -14.24
CA VAL A 9 -25.37 3.54 -14.71
C VAL A 9 -25.26 3.57 -16.24
N ILE A 10 -25.11 2.40 -16.89
CA ILE A 10 -25.04 2.30 -18.35
C ILE A 10 -26.36 2.70 -19.01
N GLU A 11 -27.49 2.28 -18.44
CA GLU A 11 -28.83 2.65 -18.92
C GLU A 11 -29.06 4.17 -18.84
N GLU A 12 -28.76 4.79 -17.70
CA GLU A 12 -28.89 6.24 -17.51
C GLU A 12 -27.94 7.02 -18.44
N MET A 13 -26.72 6.52 -18.68
CA MET A 13 -25.77 7.12 -19.63
C MET A 13 -26.29 7.13 -21.06
N HIS A 14 -27.03 6.11 -21.49
CA HIS A 14 -27.55 6.02 -22.85
C HIS A 14 -28.66 7.03 -23.13
N ASN A 15 -29.34 7.52 -22.09
CA ASN A 15 -30.39 8.53 -22.18
C ASN A 15 -29.87 9.98 -22.15
N LEU A 16 -28.57 10.17 -21.92
CA LEU A 16 -27.96 11.49 -21.82
C LEU A 16 -27.51 12.03 -23.21
N PRO A 17 -27.60 13.35 -23.44
CA PRO A 17 -26.96 14.03 -24.57
C PRO A 17 -25.45 13.74 -24.67
N ASP A 18 -24.91 13.74 -25.90
CA ASP A 18 -23.51 13.39 -26.18
C ASP A 18 -22.50 14.23 -25.39
N ASP A 19 -22.75 15.53 -25.21
CA ASP A 19 -21.88 16.43 -24.44
C ASP A 19 -21.78 16.01 -22.97
N LEU A 20 -22.90 15.59 -22.38
CA LEU A 20 -22.94 15.08 -21.01
C LEU A 20 -22.31 13.69 -20.92
N GLN A 21 -22.47 12.84 -21.93
CA GLN A 21 -21.76 11.56 -21.98
C GLN A 21 -20.24 11.75 -21.99
N GLN A 22 -19.73 12.71 -22.78
CA GLN A 22 -18.30 13.04 -22.81
C GLN A 22 -17.81 13.59 -21.46
N GLN A 23 -18.61 14.43 -20.80
CA GLN A 23 -18.27 14.96 -19.48
C GLN A 23 -18.17 13.85 -18.42
N VAL A 24 -19.11 12.90 -18.42
CA VAL A 24 -19.07 11.74 -17.51
C VAL A 24 -17.85 10.87 -17.80
N LEU A 25 -17.52 10.62 -19.07
CA LEU A 25 -16.33 9.87 -19.44
C LEU A 25 -15.04 10.55 -18.94
N GLN A 26 -14.93 11.87 -19.12
CA GLN A 26 -13.80 12.65 -18.63
C GLN A 26 -13.70 12.59 -17.09
N PHE A 27 -14.84 12.67 -16.41
CA PHE A 27 -14.89 12.58 -14.95
C PHE A 27 -14.43 11.19 -14.46
N VAL A 28 -14.96 10.11 -15.02
CA VAL A 28 -14.59 8.73 -14.64
C VAL A 28 -13.13 8.44 -14.93
N THR A 29 -12.60 8.91 -16.08
CA THR A 29 -11.18 8.72 -16.42
C THR A 29 -10.26 9.50 -15.49
N THR A 30 -10.64 10.72 -15.11
CA THR A 30 -9.91 11.54 -14.14
C THR A 30 -9.88 10.87 -12.76
N LEU A 31 -11.03 10.40 -12.26
CA LEU A 31 -11.11 9.69 -10.99
C LEU A 31 -10.26 8.42 -10.97
N ARG A 32 -10.26 7.66 -12.07
CA ARG A 32 -9.42 6.47 -12.21
C ARG A 32 -7.94 6.82 -12.14
N GLN A 33 -7.51 7.87 -12.84
CA GLN A 33 -6.12 8.33 -12.82
C GLN A 33 -5.71 8.82 -11.43
N GLN A 34 -6.57 9.58 -10.74
CA GLN A 34 -6.32 10.02 -9.36
C GLN A 34 -6.18 8.85 -8.39
N HIS A 35 -7.07 7.85 -8.48
CA HIS A 35 -7.03 6.70 -7.58
C HIS A 35 -5.78 5.84 -7.77
N LEU A 36 -5.27 5.72 -9.01
CA LEU A 36 -4.00 5.06 -9.31
C LEU A 36 -2.78 5.84 -8.78
N GLN A 37 -2.88 7.16 -8.59
CA GLN A 37 -1.79 7.98 -8.03
C GLN A 37 -1.72 7.91 -6.51
N THR A 38 -2.82 7.55 -5.83
CA THR A 38 -2.91 7.43 -4.37
C THR A 38 -2.59 6.03 -3.83
N SER A 39 -2.03 5.12 -4.64
CA SER A 39 -1.72 3.76 -4.17
C SER A 39 -0.51 3.66 -3.22
N CYS A 40 -0.10 4.77 -2.57
CA CYS A 40 0.80 4.72 -1.43
C CYS A 40 -0.02 4.23 -0.24
N ASN A 41 -0.01 2.92 -0.04
CA ASN A 41 -0.74 2.28 1.04
C ASN A 41 0.02 2.49 2.37
N ALA A 42 -0.62 2.19 3.49
CA ALA A 42 -0.02 2.39 4.81
C ALA A 42 1.35 1.68 4.97
N TRP A 43 1.57 0.56 4.27
CA TRP A 43 2.86 -0.14 4.25
C TRP A 43 3.94 0.60 3.49
N ASP A 44 3.60 1.28 2.39
CA ASP A 44 4.56 2.09 1.62
C ASP A 44 5.04 3.30 2.44
N VAL A 45 4.13 3.88 3.25
CA VAL A 45 4.47 4.94 4.21
C VAL A 45 5.39 4.39 5.31
N LEU A 46 5.06 3.23 5.90
CA LEU A 46 5.90 2.60 6.90
C LEU A 46 7.28 2.29 6.33
N GLU A 47 7.36 1.68 5.14
CA GLU A 47 8.62 1.38 4.44
C GLU A 47 9.47 2.64 4.22
N SER A 48 8.85 3.75 3.80
CA SER A 48 9.55 5.03 3.60
C SER A 48 10.09 5.64 4.89
N LEU A 49 9.47 5.34 6.03
CA LEU A 49 9.85 5.85 7.35
C LEU A 49 10.80 4.89 8.10
N THR A 50 10.74 3.60 7.78
CA THR A 50 11.61 2.57 8.36
C THR A 50 12.87 2.43 7.50
N GLY A 51 13.91 3.17 7.83
CA GLY A 51 15.25 2.85 7.33
C GLY A 51 15.66 1.45 7.82
N THR A 52 16.34 0.68 6.97
CA THR A 52 17.00 -0.55 7.41
C THR A 52 18.15 -0.19 8.33
N VAL A 53 18.03 -0.47 9.63
CA VAL A 53 19.19 -0.50 10.50
C VAL A 53 19.93 -1.79 10.20
N GLU A 54 21.18 -1.69 9.73
CA GLU A 54 22.11 -2.82 9.67
C GLU A 54 22.24 -3.38 11.09
N ALA A 55 21.53 -4.48 11.32
CA ALA A 55 21.56 -5.16 12.60
C ALA A 55 22.89 -5.93 12.72
N PRO A 56 23.50 -5.95 13.91
CA PRO A 56 24.56 -6.90 14.20
C PRO A 56 24.13 -8.33 13.85
N ALA A 57 25.01 -9.12 13.23
CA ALA A 57 24.70 -10.50 12.81
C ALA A 57 24.28 -11.41 13.98
N ASP A 58 24.63 -11.01 15.21
CA ASP A 58 24.35 -11.73 16.45
C ASP A 58 23.02 -11.31 17.11
N TRP A 59 22.21 -10.43 16.52
CA TRP A 59 21.02 -9.88 17.19
C TRP A 59 20.03 -10.95 17.66
N SER A 60 19.76 -11.94 16.81
CA SER A 60 18.92 -13.09 17.14
C SER A 60 19.52 -13.97 18.23
N SER A 61 20.84 -14.15 18.22
CA SER A 61 21.56 -15.06 19.12
C SER A 61 21.82 -14.43 20.49
N GLU A 62 21.99 -13.10 20.52
CA GLU A 62 22.31 -12.29 21.68
C GLU A 62 21.10 -11.43 22.11
N HIS A 63 19.88 -11.89 21.83
CA HIS A 63 18.66 -11.11 22.08
C HIS A 63 18.54 -10.65 23.55
N ASP A 64 19.01 -11.47 24.49
CA ASP A 64 19.05 -11.14 25.92
C ASP A 64 20.03 -9.98 26.22
N HIS A 65 21.18 -9.92 25.55
CA HIS A 65 22.14 -8.83 25.69
C HIS A 65 21.52 -7.50 25.23
N TYR A 66 20.83 -7.51 24.08
CA TYR A 66 20.27 -6.29 23.50
C TYR A 66 18.97 -5.84 24.16
N LEU A 67 18.16 -6.77 24.70
CA LEU A 67 16.91 -6.44 25.39
C LEU A 67 17.11 -6.11 26.87
N TYR A 68 18.02 -6.81 27.55
CA TYR A 68 18.15 -6.77 29.02
C TYR A 68 19.53 -6.35 29.51
N GLY A 69 20.51 -6.16 28.61
CA GLY A 69 21.87 -5.76 28.99
C GLY A 69 22.70 -6.87 29.64
N THR A 70 22.32 -8.14 29.47
CA THR A 70 23.12 -9.28 29.95
C THR A 70 24.44 -9.38 29.20
N PRO A 71 25.52 -9.95 29.77
CA PRO A 71 26.76 -10.17 29.02
C PRO A 71 26.53 -11.02 27.76
N LYS A 72 27.27 -10.75 26.67
CA LYS A 72 27.21 -11.58 25.46
C LYS A 72 27.66 -13.00 25.75
N HIS A 73 27.09 -13.99 25.06
CA HIS A 73 27.61 -15.35 25.12
C HIS A 73 29.06 -15.36 24.64
N GLN A 74 29.97 -15.89 25.45
CA GLN A 74 31.34 -16.07 25.01
C GLN A 74 31.34 -17.16 23.96
N GLU A 75 31.80 -16.85 22.74
CA GLU A 75 32.17 -17.87 21.75
C GLU A 75 33.30 -18.71 22.36
N THR A 76 32.96 -19.77 23.07
CA THR A 76 33.88 -20.86 23.35
C THR A 76 34.12 -21.59 22.03
N ASP A 77 35.13 -21.10 21.29
CA ASP A 77 35.75 -21.77 20.16
C ASP A 77 36.05 -23.23 20.57
N SER A 78 35.50 -24.21 19.85
CA SER A 78 35.70 -25.65 20.06
C SER A 78 36.07 -26.32 18.75
#